data_AF-A0A3N4N7C6-F1
#
_entry.id   AF-A0A3N4N7C6-F1
#
_cell.length_a   1.000
_cell.length_b   1.000
_cell.length_c   1.000
_cell.angle_alpha   90.00
_cell.angle_beta   90.00
_cell.angle_gamma   90.00
#
_symmetry.space_group_name_H-M   'P 1'
#
loop_
_entity.id
_entity.type
_entity.pdbx_description
1 polymer ?
#
loop_
_entity_poly.entity_id
_entity_poly.type
_entity_poly.pdbx_seq_one_letter_code
_entity_poly.pdbx_strand_id
1 'polypeptide(L)'
;MRTLTITIIYLISLNVFSQKIKTQYFFINEKDSLIQKQESTKENKFQGYKIINEDRIIKEYIRSSKIDADDIEIDVFDSLSFTYNEKNDIIVTHSFIKNLNIIRTRKEFFKRNVDFDETKNRFIFIIPIKCNKYILRKVRPLISE
;
A
#
# COMPACT_ATOMS: atom_id res chain seq x y z
N MET A 1 20.83 46.67 8.63
CA MET A 1 19.92 45.68 9.27
C MET A 1 18.94 45.00 8.32
N ARG A 2 18.36 45.69 7.32
CA ARG A 2 17.40 45.07 6.36
C ARG A 2 17.97 43.92 5.51
N THR A 3 19.26 43.94 5.19
CA THR A 3 19.92 42.89 4.41
C THR A 3 20.11 41.60 5.21
N LEU A 4 20.31 41.69 6.53
CA LEU A 4 20.56 40.53 7.39
C LEU A 4 19.29 39.71 7.64
N THR A 5 18.13 40.38 7.77
CA THR A 5 16.82 39.73 7.95
C THR A 5 16.38 38.95 6.71
N ILE A 6 16.70 39.44 5.51
CA ILE A 6 16.38 38.75 4.25
C ILE A 6 17.17 37.44 4.12
N THR A 7 18.44 37.41 4.57
CA THR A 7 19.27 36.21 4.52
C THR A 7 18.79 35.13 5.49
N ILE A 8 18.32 35.52 6.67
CA ILE A 8 17.80 34.58 7.68
C ILE A 8 16.51 33.91 7.20
N ILE A 9 15.59 34.66 6.57
CA ILE A 9 14.35 34.10 6.00
C ILE A 9 14.66 33.08 4.89
N TYR A 10 15.69 33.35 4.07
CA TYR A 10 16.13 32.45 3.00
C TYR A 10 16.79 31.16 3.52
N LEU A 11 17.52 31.22 4.63
CA LEU A 11 18.11 30.05 5.27
C LEU A 11 17.07 29.18 5.99
N ILE A 12 16.03 29.79 6.56
CA ILE A 12 14.93 29.04 7.18
C ILE A 12 14.09 28.33 6.10
N SER A 13 13.82 28.95 4.95
CA SER A 13 13.01 28.35 3.89
C SER A 13 13.67 27.13 3.20
N LEU A 14 15.00 27.07 3.15
CA LEU A 14 15.73 25.90 2.61
C LEU A 14 15.64 24.65 3.51
N ASN A 15 15.36 24.81 4.80
CA ASN A 15 15.23 23.69 5.74
C ASN A 15 13.82 23.07 5.77
N VAL A 16 12.83 23.68 5.10
CA VAL A 16 11.41 23.28 5.23
C VAL A 16 11.02 22.12 4.29
N PHE A 17 11.82 21.77 3.27
CA PHE A 17 11.31 20.99 2.13
C PHE A 17 11.93 19.62 1.83
N SER A 18 12.58 18.94 2.79
CA SER A 18 13.02 17.56 2.58
C SER A 18 12.37 16.57 3.55
N GLN A 19 11.06 16.37 3.40
CA GLN A 19 10.42 15.20 4.01
C GLN A 19 10.86 13.94 3.25
N LYS A 20 11.70 13.13 3.87
CA LYS A 20 12.19 11.87 3.29
C LYS A 20 11.04 10.86 3.24
N ILE A 21 10.54 10.58 2.04
CA ILE A 21 9.51 9.57 1.82
C ILE A 21 10.03 8.20 2.28
N LYS A 22 9.27 7.53 3.16
CA LYS A 22 9.62 6.22 3.70
C LYS A 22 9.13 5.12 2.77
N THR A 23 10.02 4.23 2.35
CA THR A 23 9.64 3.07 1.53
C THR A 23 9.40 1.85 2.41
N GLN A 24 8.22 1.24 2.26
CA GLN A 24 7.83 0.01 2.92
C GLN A 24 7.86 -1.13 1.90
N TYR A 25 8.63 -2.17 2.21
CA TYR A 25 8.73 -3.36 1.38
C TYR A 25 7.90 -4.46 2.02
N PHE A 26 6.92 -4.99 1.28
CA PHE A 26 6.08 -6.09 1.74
C PHE A 26 6.23 -7.30 0.81
N PHE A 27 6.56 -8.45 1.40
CA PHE A 27 6.68 -9.70 0.66
C PHE A 27 5.31 -10.32 0.41
N ILE A 28 4.98 -10.56 -0.86
CA ILE A 28 3.74 -11.21 -1.24
C ILE A 28 3.94 -12.72 -1.23
N ASN A 29 3.35 -13.36 -0.22
CA ASN A 29 3.25 -14.80 -0.16
C ASN A 29 1.98 -15.25 -0.90
N GLU A 30 2.14 -15.79 -2.11
CA GLU A 30 1.00 -16.29 -2.92
C GLU A 30 0.25 -17.46 -2.27
N LYS A 31 0.83 -18.10 -1.26
CA LYS A 31 0.17 -19.17 -0.49
C LYS A 31 -0.69 -18.64 0.67
N ASP A 32 -0.59 -17.34 0.98
CA ASP A 32 -1.44 -16.71 2.00
C ASP A 32 -2.80 -16.37 1.37
N SER A 33 -3.84 -17.16 1.70
CA SER A 33 -5.19 -17.00 1.15
C SER A 33 -5.85 -15.67 1.51
N LEU A 34 -5.31 -14.96 2.51
CA LEU A 34 -5.78 -13.66 2.98
C LEU A 34 -5.06 -12.50 2.27
N ILE A 35 -4.18 -12.79 1.31
CA ILE A 35 -3.66 -11.85 0.32
C ILE A 35 -4.28 -12.22 -1.04
N GLN A 36 -5.28 -11.45 -1.46
CA GLN A 36 -6.06 -11.75 -2.65
C GLN A 36 -5.65 -10.83 -3.80
N LYS A 37 -5.30 -11.39 -4.95
CA LYS A 37 -5.10 -10.59 -6.17
C LYS A 37 -6.46 -10.15 -6.71
N GLN A 38 -6.59 -8.88 -7.09
CA GLN A 38 -7.80 -8.31 -7.65
C GLN A 38 -7.56 -7.94 -9.11
N GLU A 39 -8.45 -8.37 -10.00
CA GLU A 39 -8.44 -8.00 -11.42
C GLU A 39 -9.85 -7.58 -11.84
N SER A 40 -10.02 -6.33 -12.28
CA SER A 40 -11.27 -5.86 -12.88
C SER A 40 -11.27 -6.14 -14.37
N THR A 41 -12.31 -6.82 -14.84
CA THR A 41 -12.50 -7.21 -16.24
C THR A 41 -13.25 -6.17 -17.08
N LYS A 42 -13.85 -5.14 -16.47
CA LYS A 42 -14.53 -4.05 -17.19
C LYS A 42 -13.52 -3.01 -17.70
N GLU A 43 -13.96 -2.14 -18.61
CA GLU A 43 -13.16 -1.21 -19.44
C GLU A 43 -12.03 -0.45 -18.72
N ASN A 44 -12.16 -0.23 -17.40
CA ASN A 44 -11.07 0.16 -16.53
C ASN A 44 -10.40 -1.09 -15.91
N LYS A 45 -9.43 -1.67 -16.64
CA LYS A 45 -8.57 -2.76 -16.15
C LYS A 45 -7.80 -2.30 -14.92
N PHE A 46 -8.33 -2.63 -13.76
CA PHE A 46 -7.70 -2.40 -12.48
C PHE A 46 -7.01 -3.69 -12.02
N GLN A 47 -5.73 -3.60 -11.69
CA GLN A 47 -4.98 -4.68 -11.06
C GLN A 47 -4.59 -4.26 -9.65
N GLY A 48 -4.76 -5.17 -8.70
CA GLY A 48 -4.56 -4.86 -7.30
C GLY A 48 -4.35 -6.06 -6.40
N TYR A 49 -4.22 -5.75 -5.11
CA TYR A 49 -4.18 -6.72 -4.04
C TYR A 49 -5.07 -6.25 -2.89
N LYS A 50 -5.87 -7.16 -2.34
CA LYS A 50 -6.57 -6.98 -1.07
C LYS A 50 -5.84 -7.77 0.00
N ILE A 51 -5.42 -7.09 1.06
CA ILE A 51 -4.76 -7.69 2.23
C ILE A 51 -5.77 -7.66 3.38
N ILE A 52 -6.21 -8.82 3.82
CA ILE A 52 -7.25 -8.96 4.87
C ILE A 52 -6.60 -8.96 6.25
N ASN A 53 -7.18 -8.29 7.24
CA ASN A 53 -6.76 -8.34 8.63
C ASN A 53 -7.67 -9.29 9.43
N GLU A 54 -7.21 -10.52 9.66
CA GLU A 54 -7.98 -11.53 10.42
C GLU A 54 -8.19 -11.16 11.89
N ASP A 55 -7.39 -10.24 12.43
CA ASP A 55 -7.45 -9.85 13.84
C ASP A 55 -8.47 -8.72 14.10
N ARG A 56 -9.12 -8.19 13.05
CA ARG A 56 -10.06 -7.06 13.16
C ARG A 56 -11.31 -7.29 12.32
N ILE A 57 -12.47 -7.27 12.98
CA ILE A 57 -13.79 -7.35 12.35
C ILE A 57 -14.38 -5.93 12.29
N ILE A 58 -14.98 -5.61 11.15
CA ILE A 58 -15.73 -4.37 10.91
C ILE A 58 -17.13 -4.72 10.40
N LYS A 59 -18.05 -3.76 10.54
CA LYS A 59 -19.42 -3.86 10.04
C LYS A 59 -19.48 -3.25 8.66
N GLU A 60 -19.86 -4.04 7.65
CA GLU A 60 -20.16 -3.57 6.30
C GLU A 60 -21.67 -3.60 6.06
N TYR A 61 -22.19 -2.60 5.35
CA TYR A 61 -23.58 -2.51 4.97
C TYR A 61 -23.73 -2.88 3.49
N ILE A 62 -24.47 -3.95 3.22
CA ILE A 62 -24.77 -4.38 1.86
C ILE A 62 -26.15 -3.89 1.48
N ARG A 63 -26.22 -3.18 0.35
CA ARG A 63 -27.48 -2.69 -0.18
C ARG A 63 -28.42 -3.82 -0.52
N SER A 64 -29.62 -3.78 0.06
CA SER A 64 -30.66 -4.77 -0.25
C SER A 64 -31.09 -4.65 -1.72
N SER A 65 -31.35 -5.79 -2.37
CA SER A 65 -31.79 -5.84 -3.77
C SER A 65 -33.27 -5.47 -3.95
N LYS A 66 -34.00 -5.23 -2.86
CA LYS A 66 -35.40 -4.82 -2.88
C LYS A 66 -35.52 -3.31 -2.74
N ILE A 67 -36.38 -2.71 -3.56
CA ILE A 67 -36.80 -1.32 -3.40
C ILE A 67 -37.48 -1.22 -2.02
N ASP A 68 -37.05 -0.28 -1.18
CA ASP A 68 -37.51 0.00 0.19
C ASP A 68 -37.10 -0.98 1.30
N ALA A 69 -36.10 -1.85 1.05
CA ALA A 69 -35.53 -2.67 2.12
C ALA A 69 -34.27 -2.03 2.72
N ASP A 70 -34.13 -2.15 4.04
CA ASP A 70 -32.94 -1.68 4.77
C ASP A 70 -31.68 -2.40 4.30
N ASP A 71 -30.54 -1.70 4.39
CA ASP A 71 -29.24 -2.29 4.15
C ASP A 71 -28.96 -3.39 5.18
N ILE A 72 -28.36 -4.48 4.72
CA ILE A 72 -28.03 -5.62 5.57
C ILE A 72 -26.66 -5.38 6.16
N GLU A 73 -26.59 -5.30 7.48
CA GLU A 73 -25.34 -5.22 8.21
C GLU A 73 -24.71 -6.62 8.33
N ILE A 74 -23.45 -6.75 7.94
CA ILE A 74 -22.67 -7.99 8.07
C ILE A 74 -21.32 -7.72 8.73
N ASP A 75 -20.86 -8.71 9.49
CA ASP A 75 -19.50 -8.73 10.02
C ASP A 75 -18.52 -9.23 8.95
N VAL A 76 -17.50 -8.45 8.66
CA VAL A 76 -16.42 -8.81 7.74
C VAL A 76 -15.06 -8.51 8.37
N PHE A 77 -14.01 -9.18 7.90
CA PHE A 77 -12.66 -8.80 8.28
C PHE A 77 -12.26 -7.48 7.63
N ASP A 78 -11.62 -6.61 8.42
CA ASP A 78 -11.00 -5.38 7.94
C ASP A 78 -10.00 -5.72 6.82
N SER A 79 -9.80 -4.81 5.88
CA SER A 79 -8.91 -5.09 4.76
C SER A 79 -8.40 -3.82 4.09
N LEU A 80 -7.23 -3.94 3.49
CA LEU A 80 -6.59 -2.86 2.74
C LEU A 80 -6.45 -3.29 1.29
N SER A 81 -6.98 -2.46 0.40
CA SER A 81 -6.86 -2.68 -1.04
C SER A 81 -5.73 -1.82 -1.60
N PHE A 82 -5.02 -2.34 -2.58
CA PHE A 82 -3.89 -1.70 -3.25
C PHE A 82 -4.05 -1.81 -4.75
N THR A 83 -3.65 -0.77 -5.48
CA THR A 83 -3.58 -0.76 -6.94
C THR A 83 -2.15 -0.73 -7.44
N TYR A 84 -1.93 -1.27 -8.63
CA TYR A 84 -0.64 -1.18 -9.31
C TYR A 84 -0.78 -1.17 -10.84
N ASN A 85 0.34 -0.90 -11.50
CA ASN A 85 0.46 -0.99 -12.96
C ASN A 85 1.69 -1.84 -13.31
N GLU A 86 1.47 -2.99 -13.95
CA GLU A 86 2.53 -3.96 -14.33
C GLU A 86 3.62 -3.36 -15.21
N LYS A 87 3.32 -2.29 -15.96
CA LYS A 87 4.33 -1.60 -16.77
C LYS A 87 5.44 -0.96 -15.93
N ASN A 88 5.21 -0.75 -14.63
CA ASN A 88 6.17 -0.16 -13.71
C ASN A 88 6.92 -1.21 -12.87
N ASP A 89 6.71 -2.50 -13.15
CA ASP A 89 7.38 -3.57 -12.43
C ASP A 89 8.88 -3.60 -12.75
N ILE A 90 9.69 -3.81 -11.72
CA ILE A 90 11.15 -3.93 -11.86
C ILE A 90 11.56 -5.33 -11.42
N ILE A 91 12.27 -6.05 -12.29
CA ILE A 91 12.83 -7.36 -11.94
C ILE A 91 14.18 -7.17 -11.25
N VAL A 92 14.33 -7.77 -10.07
CA VAL A 92 15.56 -7.74 -9.28
C VAL A 92 15.98 -9.14 -8.86
N THR A 93 17.24 -9.27 -8.44
CA THR A 93 17.82 -10.52 -7.95
C THR A 93 17.64 -10.69 -6.44
N HIS A 94 17.84 -11.91 -5.95
CA HIS A 94 17.89 -12.20 -4.52
C HIS A 94 18.93 -11.33 -3.76
N SER A 95 20.08 -11.05 -4.37
CA SER A 95 21.12 -10.22 -3.76
C SER A 95 20.64 -8.79 -3.48
N PHE A 96 19.79 -8.23 -4.34
CA PHE A 96 19.21 -6.90 -4.14
C PHE A 96 18.28 -6.87 -2.92
N ILE A 97 17.34 -7.84 -2.85
CA ILE A 97 16.32 -7.85 -1.79
C ILE A 97 16.90 -8.14 -0.40
N LYS A 98 18.05 -8.82 -0.31
CA LYS A 98 18.69 -9.18 0.97
C LYS A 98 19.02 -7.95 1.83
N ASN A 99 19.23 -6.80 1.20
CA ASN A 99 19.59 -5.55 1.88
C ASN A 99 18.37 -4.70 2.27
N LEU A 100 17.14 -5.17 2.00
CA LEU A 100 15.91 -4.43 2.28
C LEU A 100 15.32 -4.83 3.64
N ASN A 101 14.73 -3.87 4.35
CA ASN A 101 13.90 -4.15 5.52
C ASN A 101 12.50 -4.60 5.07
N ILE A 102 12.38 -5.90 4.80
CA ILE A 102 11.17 -6.51 4.24
C ILE A 102 10.23 -6.97 5.35
N ILE A 103 8.99 -6.52 5.28
CA ILE A 103 7.85 -7.06 6.02
C ILE A 103 7.49 -8.40 5.39
N ARG A 104 7.59 -9.50 6.15
CA ARG A 104 7.41 -10.85 5.59
C ARG A 104 6.03 -11.46 5.81
N THR A 105 5.28 -10.92 6.75
CA THR A 105 3.98 -11.46 7.13
C THR A 105 2.93 -10.37 7.17
N ARG A 106 1.68 -10.76 6.89
CA ARG A 106 0.53 -9.87 6.96
C ARG A 106 0.30 -9.31 8.37
N LYS A 107 0.54 -10.11 9.42
CA LYS A 107 0.50 -9.65 10.82
C LYS A 107 1.51 -8.53 11.09
N GLU A 108 2.75 -8.67 10.59
CA GLU A 108 3.75 -7.62 10.70
C GLU A 108 3.35 -6.37 9.91
N PHE A 109 2.75 -6.56 8.74
CA PHE A 109 2.24 -5.46 7.90
C PHE A 109 1.24 -4.59 8.66
N PHE A 110 0.24 -5.19 9.31
CA PHE A 110 -0.75 -4.45 10.10
C PHE A 110 -0.18 -3.90 11.42
N LYS A 111 0.76 -4.59 12.07
CA LYS A 111 1.39 -4.11 13.32
C LYS A 111 2.24 -2.85 13.14
N ARG A 112 2.79 -2.59 11.96
CA ARG A 112 3.66 -1.43 11.72
C ARG A 112 2.92 -0.08 11.73
N ASN A 113 1.59 -0.04 11.97
CA ASN A 113 0.76 1.17 11.99
C ASN A 113 1.12 2.12 10.85
N VAL A 114 1.10 1.57 9.62
CA VAL A 114 1.61 2.29 8.47
C VAL A 114 0.64 3.40 8.08
N ASP A 115 1.12 4.64 8.08
CA ASP A 115 0.39 5.77 7.51
C ASP A 115 0.25 5.54 6.00
N PHE A 116 -0.99 5.46 5.50
CA PHE A 116 -1.30 5.24 4.09
C PHE A 116 -1.22 6.52 3.24
N ASP A 117 -0.82 7.64 3.85
CA ASP A 117 -0.51 8.88 3.14
C ASP A 117 0.64 8.66 2.14
N GLU A 118 0.31 8.67 0.85
CA GLU A 118 1.24 8.49 -0.25
C GLU A 118 2.30 9.60 -0.33
N THR A 119 2.05 10.77 0.28
CA THR A 119 3.03 11.86 0.33
C THR A 119 4.17 11.54 1.31
N LYS A 120 3.91 10.68 2.30
CA LYS A 120 4.87 10.27 3.33
C LYS A 120 5.44 8.87 3.08
N ASN A 121 4.64 7.97 2.53
CA ASN A 121 4.99 6.55 2.41
C ASN A 121 4.87 6.05 0.96
N ARG A 122 5.83 5.20 0.57
CA ARG A 122 5.80 4.42 -0.67
C ARG A 122 5.70 2.95 -0.33
N PHE A 123 4.80 2.25 -0.99
CA PHE A 123 4.64 0.81 -0.83
C PHE A 123 5.21 0.08 -2.03
N ILE A 124 6.05 -0.92 -1.77
CA ILE A 124 6.63 -1.80 -2.78
C ILE A 124 6.35 -3.24 -2.37
N PHE A 125 5.64 -3.95 -3.23
CA PHE A 125 5.38 -5.37 -3.07
C PHE A 125 6.49 -6.17 -3.75
N ILE A 126 7.00 -7.17 -3.05
CA ILE A 126 8.06 -8.06 -3.52
C ILE A 126 7.40 -9.40 -3.84
N ILE A 127 7.32 -9.72 -5.13
CA ILE A 127 6.68 -10.94 -5.62
C ILE A 127 7.78 -11.91 -6.09
N PRO A 128 7.89 -13.11 -5.51
CA PRO A 128 8.87 -14.09 -5.97
C PRO A 128 8.53 -14.58 -7.37
N ILE A 129 9.54 -14.68 -8.23
CA ILE A 129 9.44 -15.35 -9.53
C ILE A 129 10.50 -16.45 -9.62
N LYS A 130 10.53 -17.18 -10.74
CA LYS A 130 11.48 -18.28 -10.95
C LYS A 130 12.94 -17.81 -10.87
N CYS A 131 13.83 -18.74 -10.53
CA CYS A 131 15.29 -18.57 -10.56
C CYS A 131 15.83 -17.46 -9.64
N ASN A 132 15.36 -17.38 -8.38
CA ASN A 132 15.85 -16.43 -7.37
C ASN A 132 15.74 -14.95 -7.81
N LYS A 133 14.74 -14.65 -8.63
CA LYS A 133 14.39 -13.29 -9.03
C LYS A 133 13.07 -12.88 -8.38
N TYR A 134 12.86 -11.57 -8.32
CA TYR A 134 11.70 -10.97 -7.70
C TYR A 134 11.20 -9.82 -8.56
N ILE A 135 9.90 -9.60 -8.57
CA ILE A 135 9.29 -8.37 -9.08
C ILE A 135 9.17 -7.41 -7.90
N LEU A 136 9.71 -6.20 -8.07
CA LEU A 136 9.39 -5.05 -7.26
C LEU A 136 8.23 -4.31 -7.92
N ARG A 137 7.09 -4.37 -7.27
CA ARG A 137 5.85 -3.79 -7.75
C ARG A 137 5.49 -2.60 -6.90
N LYS A 138 5.52 -1.41 -7.50
CA LYS A 138 5.04 -0.20 -6.83
C LYS A 138 3.52 -0.26 -6.73
N VAL A 139 3.02 -0.16 -5.50
CA VAL A 139 1.57 -0.17 -5.24
C VAL A 139 1.13 1.13 -4.57
N ARG A 140 -0.17 1.40 -4.67
CA ARG A 140 -0.83 2.55 -4.06
C ARG A 140 -2.04 2.07 -3.26
N PRO A 141 -2.23 2.48 -2.00
CA PRO A 141 -3.43 2.13 -1.25
C PRO A 141 -4.66 2.72 -1.94
N LEU A 142 -5.73 1.93 -2.01
CA LEU A 142 -7.06 2.43 -2.30
C LEU A 142 -7.68 2.87 -0.98
N ILE A 143 -7.71 4.16 -0.76
CA ILE A 143 -8.44 4.75 0.35
C ILE A 143 -9.87 4.92 -0.15
N SER A 144 -10.82 4.18 0.43
CA SER A 144 -12.23 4.52 0.29
C SER A 144 -12.43 5.82 1.05
N GLU A 145 -12.87 6.87 0.34
CA GLU A 145 -13.49 8.04 0.97
C GLU A 145 -14.78 7.62 1.71
#